data_AF-A0A536K379-F1
#
_entry.id   AF-A0A536K379-F1
#
_cell.length_a   1.000
_cell.length_b   1.000
_cell.length_c   1.000
_cell.angle_alpha   90.00
_cell.angle_beta   90.00
_cell.angle_gamma   90.00
#
_symmetry.space_group_name_H-M   'P 1'
#
loop_
_entity.id
_entity.type
_entity.pdbx_description
1 polymer ?
#
loop_
_entity_poly.entity_id
_entity_poly.type
_entity_poly.pdbx_seq_one_letter_code
_entity_poly.pdbx_strand_id
1 'polypeptide(L)'
;MILPAADLLEYYRGPASDIYFQRAHATLAGEGLDPVVTMEYFGDRAGVLCGMNQVLDVLRGSLGDGAEAWAVGEGERMEAKEVVLRVRA
;
A
#
# COMPACT_ATOMS: atom_id res chain seq x y z
N MET A 1 20.96 -2.86 -9.45
CA MET A 1 21.06 -3.95 -8.47
C MET A 1 19.63 -4.29 -8.09
N ILE A 2 19.14 -5.48 -8.44
CA ILE A 2 17.78 -5.90 -8.06
C ILE A 2 17.92 -6.50 -6.67
N LEU A 3 17.33 -5.85 -5.66
CA LEU A 3 17.29 -6.39 -4.30
C LEU A 3 16.37 -7.63 -4.29
N PRO A 4 16.73 -8.70 -3.56
CA PRO A 4 15.85 -9.85 -3.39
C PRO A 4 14.56 -9.42 -2.66
N ALA A 5 13.46 -10.17 -2.85
CA ALA A 5 12.13 -9.77 -2.39
C ALA A 5 12.03 -9.49 -0.87
N ALA A 6 12.80 -10.18 -0.04
CA ALA A 6 12.85 -9.94 1.41
C ALA A 6 13.48 -8.57 1.75
N ASP A 7 14.54 -8.19 1.04
CA ASP A 7 15.23 -6.91 1.23
C ASP A 7 14.36 -5.74 0.76
N LEU A 8 13.48 -5.96 -0.23
CA LEU A 8 12.48 -4.98 -0.66
C LEU A 8 11.42 -4.74 0.42
N LEU A 9 10.95 -5.80 1.08
CA LEU A 9 9.94 -5.66 2.14
C LEU A 9 10.49 -4.88 3.34
N GLU A 10 11.70 -5.19 3.78
CA GLU A 10 12.36 -4.45 4.86
C GLU A 10 12.55 -2.97 4.49
N TYR A 11 12.98 -2.71 3.26
CA TYR A 11 13.14 -1.36 2.74
C TYR A 11 11.82 -0.57 2.71
N TYR A 12 10.73 -1.16 2.19
CA TYR A 12 9.44 -0.48 2.07
C TYR A 12 8.69 -0.31 3.39
N ARG A 13 8.90 -1.19 4.39
CA ARG A 13 8.27 -1.08 5.70
C ARG A 13 8.82 0.04 6.59
N GLY A 14 10.02 0.54 6.29
CA GLY A 14 10.67 1.53 7.15
C GLY A 14 11.49 2.56 6.37
N PRO A 15 12.69 2.20 5.89
CA PRO A 15 13.62 3.15 5.27
C PRO A 15 13.07 3.97 4.10
N ALA A 16 12.14 3.40 3.32
CA ALA A 16 11.54 4.05 2.16
C ALA A 16 10.20 4.75 2.46
N SER A 17 9.78 4.79 3.72
CA SER A 17 8.57 5.50 4.15
C SER A 17 8.92 6.89 4.64
N ASP A 18 8.06 7.86 4.37
CA ASP A 18 8.14 9.15 5.02
C ASP A 18 8.04 9.00 6.54
N ILE A 19 8.89 9.73 7.26
CA ILE A 19 9.01 9.65 8.72
C ILE A 19 7.69 9.97 9.46
N TYR A 20 6.78 10.74 8.83
CA TYR A 20 5.52 11.09 9.48
C TYR A 20 4.61 9.88 9.69
N PHE A 21 4.68 8.84 8.86
CA PHE A 21 3.89 7.62 9.06
C PHE A 21 4.31 6.87 10.33
N GLN A 22 5.62 6.77 10.59
CA GLN A 22 6.14 6.16 11.81
C GLN A 22 5.75 6.97 13.06
N ARG A 23 5.77 8.31 12.94
CA ARG A 23 5.33 9.20 14.03
C ARG A 23 3.83 9.07 14.29
N ALA A 24 3.00 9.06 13.24
CA ALA A 24 1.55 8.90 13.38
C ALA A 24 1.18 7.53 13.97
N HIS A 25 1.85 6.46 13.53
CA HIS A 25 1.70 5.12 14.11
C HIS A 25 2.04 5.11 15.61
N ALA A 26 3.16 5.72 16.01
CA ALA A 26 3.54 5.83 17.42
C ALA A 26 2.53 6.64 18.24
N THR A 27 1.98 7.72 17.69
CA THR A 27 0.92 8.50 18.33
C THR A 27 -0.35 7.67 18.54
N LEU A 28 -0.83 6.98 17.50
CA LEU A 28 -2.02 6.12 17.60
C LEU A 28 -1.84 4.99 18.62
N ALA A 29 -0.68 4.32 18.60
CA ALA A 29 -0.34 3.28 19.55
C ALA A 29 -0.27 3.81 21.00
N GLY A 30 0.26 5.01 21.21
CA GLY A 30 0.29 5.68 22.52
C GLY A 30 -1.11 5.98 23.08
N GLU A 31 -2.08 6.22 22.19
CA GLU A 31 -3.50 6.41 22.53
C GLU A 31 -4.29 5.09 22.57
N GLY A 32 -3.65 3.95 22.32
CA GLY A 32 -4.29 2.63 22.28
C GLY A 32 -5.26 2.44 21.11
N LEU A 33 -5.05 3.17 20.00
CA LEU A 33 -5.89 3.12 18.80
C LEU A 33 -5.27 2.22 17.73
N ASP A 34 -6.04 1.21 17.32
CA ASP A 34 -5.74 0.33 16.18
C ASP A 34 -7.00 0.11 15.32
N PRO A 35 -7.46 1.15 14.60
CA PRO A 35 -8.71 1.09 13.87
C PRO A 35 -8.57 0.35 12.54
N VAL A 36 -9.57 -0.45 12.19
CA VAL A 36 -9.73 -0.98 10.84
C VAL A 36 -10.23 0.15 9.92
N VAL A 37 -9.44 0.48 8.91
CA VAL A 37 -9.71 1.57 7.96
C VAL A 37 -9.87 1.04 6.55
N THR A 38 -10.34 1.90 5.64
CA THR A 38 -10.32 1.62 4.20
C THR A 38 -9.57 2.75 3.50
N MET A 39 -8.51 2.39 2.80
CA MET A 39 -7.70 3.31 1.99
C MET A 39 -7.96 3.05 0.51
N GLU A 40 -8.10 4.12 -0.27
CA GLU A 40 -8.29 4.08 -1.71
C GLU A 40 -7.19 4.86 -2.42
N TYR A 41 -6.69 4.28 -3.51
CA TYR A 41 -5.64 4.85 -4.33
C TYR A 41 -6.17 5.10 -5.73
N PHE A 42 -5.97 6.30 -6.23
CA PHE A 42 -6.41 6.73 -7.55
C PHE A 42 -5.42 7.74 -8.16
N GLY A 43 -5.32 7.71 -9.49
CA GLY A 43 -4.49 8.65 -10.24
C GLY A 43 -5.15 10.02 -10.41
N ASP A 44 -4.35 11.03 -10.72
CA ASP A 44 -4.83 12.36 -11.13
C ASP A 44 -5.20 12.44 -12.61
N ARG A 45 -4.72 11.48 -13.42
CA ARG A 45 -4.85 11.42 -14.87
C ARG A 45 -5.14 10.00 -15.33
N ALA A 46 -5.75 9.90 -16.50
CA ALA A 46 -5.95 8.63 -17.18
C ALA A 46 -4.62 8.04 -17.68
N GLY A 47 -4.55 6.72 -17.82
CA GLY A 47 -3.34 6.02 -18.23
C GLY A 47 -3.52 4.50 -18.31
N VAL A 48 -2.38 3.80 -18.37
CA VAL A 48 -2.31 2.34 -18.22
C VAL A 48 -1.69 2.05 -16.86
N LEU A 49 -2.36 1.23 -16.04
CA LEU A 49 -1.90 0.88 -14.71
C LEU A 49 -0.67 -0.03 -14.80
N CYS A 50 0.40 0.30 -14.09
CA CYS A 50 1.63 -0.50 -14.02
C CYS A 50 2.12 -0.64 -12.57
N GLY A 51 2.89 -1.69 -12.28
CA GLY A 51 3.51 -1.89 -10.97
C GLY A 51 2.59 -2.49 -9.89
N MET A 52 1.35 -2.85 -10.23
CA MET A 52 0.37 -3.36 -9.26
C MET A 52 0.80 -4.70 -8.65
N ASN A 53 1.46 -5.57 -9.43
CA ASN A 53 1.91 -6.86 -8.91
C ASN A 53 2.94 -6.69 -7.77
N GLN A 54 3.92 -5.78 -7.92
CA GLN A 54 4.88 -5.50 -6.86
C GLN A 54 4.20 -4.90 -5.61
N VAL A 55 3.21 -4.03 -5.80
CA VAL A 55 2.44 -3.46 -4.69
C VAL A 55 1.73 -4.57 -3.91
N LEU A 56 1.07 -5.51 -4.60
CA LEU A 56 0.39 -6.64 -3.96
C LEU A 56 1.35 -7.55 -3.20
N ASP A 57 2.56 -7.77 -3.71
CA ASP A 57 3.58 -8.56 -3.00
C ASP A 57 4.06 -7.87 -1.70
N VAL A 58 4.28 -6.55 -1.74
CA VAL A 58 4.61 -5.77 -0.53
C VAL A 58 3.46 -5.78 0.47
N LEU A 59 2.22 -5.62 0.02
CA LEU A 59 1.03 -5.63 0.87
C LEU A 59 0.81 -7.00 1.52
N ARG A 60 0.97 -8.11 0.79
CA ARG A 60 0.88 -9.47 1.38
C ARG A 60 1.90 -9.70 2.48
N GLY A 61 3.11 -9.17 2.32
CA GLY A 61 4.13 -9.23 3.36
C GLY A 61 3.87 -8.27 4.52
N SER A 62 3.03 -7.24 4.32
CA SER A 62 2.83 -6.11 5.25
C SER A 62 1.58 -6.20 6.10
N LEU A 63 0.46 -6.65 5.52
CA LEU A 63 -0.85 -6.67 6.16
C LEU A 63 -1.02 -7.89 7.07
N GLY A 64 -1.76 -7.71 8.16
CA GLY A 64 -2.12 -8.77 9.11
C GLY A 64 -3.32 -9.60 8.68
N ASP A 65 -3.67 -10.59 9.51
CA ASP A 65 -4.83 -11.44 9.30
C ASP A 65 -6.14 -10.61 9.26
N GLY A 66 -7.03 -10.93 8.32
CA GLY A 66 -8.31 -10.25 8.16
C GLY A 66 -8.28 -8.98 7.29
N ALA A 67 -7.10 -8.60 6.79
CA ALA A 67 -6.98 -7.53 5.80
C ALA A 67 -7.44 -7.99 4.41
N GLU A 68 -8.02 -7.07 3.65
CA GLU A 68 -8.54 -7.29 2.31
C GLU A 68 -7.97 -6.25 1.35
N ALA A 69 -7.64 -6.67 0.12
CA ALA A 69 -7.20 -5.77 -0.94
C ALA A 69 -7.90 -6.10 -2.26
N TRP A 70 -8.39 -5.06 -2.93
CA TRP A 70 -8.99 -5.13 -4.27
C TRP A 70 -8.18 -4.25 -5.21
N ALA A 71 -7.77 -4.79 -6.35
CA ALA A 71 -6.93 -4.09 -7.31
C ALA A 71 -7.43 -4.30 -8.74
N VAL A 72 -7.31 -3.24 -9.55
CA VAL A 72 -7.40 -3.32 -11.00
C VAL A 72 -6.16 -4.05 -11.53
N GLY A 73 -6.31 -4.84 -12.59
CA GLY A 73 -5.23 -5.61 -13.17
C GLY A 73 -4.12 -4.73 -13.75
N GLU A 74 -2.88 -5.21 -13.64
CA GLU A 74 -1.76 -4.56 -14.30
C GLU A 74 -1.91 -4.62 -15.83
N GLY A 75 -1.65 -3.50 -16.50
CA GLY A 75 -1.83 -3.35 -17.95
C GLY A 75 -3.23 -2.90 -18.36
N GLU A 76 -4.18 -2.80 -17.44
CA GLU A 76 -5.51 -2.23 -17.71
C GLU A 76 -5.47 -0.70 -17.84
N ARG A 77 -6.44 -0.15 -18.57
CA ARG A 77 -6.63 1.31 -18.63
C ARG A 77 -7.28 1.79 -17.35
N MET A 78 -6.84 2.95 -16.86
CA MET A 78 -7.46 3.65 -15.75
C MET A 78 -7.81 5.09 -16.16
N GLU A 79 -8.91 5.62 -15.63
CA GLU A 79 -9.31 7.01 -15.77
C GLU A 79 -8.84 7.87 -14.58
N ALA A 80 -8.90 9.19 -14.73
CA ALA A 80 -8.61 10.11 -13.63
C ALA A 80 -9.61 9.89 -12.48
N LYS A 81 -9.10 9.79 -11.24
CA LYS A 81 -9.88 9.54 -10.02
C LYS A 81 -10.60 8.18 -9.96
N GLU A 82 -10.30 7.26 -10.89
CA GLU A 82 -10.70 5.86 -10.75
C GLU A 82 -9.90 5.19 -9.64
N VAL A 83 -10.59 4.49 -8.73
CA VAL A 83 -9.95 3.73 -7.65
C VAL A 83 -9.35 2.46 -8.25
N VAL A 84 -8.02 2.41 -8.29
CA VAL A 84 -7.26 1.27 -8.86
C VAL A 84 -6.79 0.28 -7.81
N LEU A 85 -6.76 0.70 -6.54
CA LEU A 85 -6.47 -0.14 -5.39
C LEU A 85 -7.31 0.32 -4.21
N ARG A 86 -7.89 -0.63 -3.50
CA ARG A 86 -8.53 -0.43 -2.20
C ARG A 86 -7.96 -1.43 -1.22
N VAL A 87 -7.59 -0.97 -0.02
CA VAL A 87 -7.09 -1.81 1.07
C VAL A 87 -7.95 -1.55 2.30
N ARG A 88 -8.41 -2.63 2.94
CA ARG A 88 -9.09 -2.60 4.23
C ARG A 88 -8.29 -3.41 5.23
N ALA A 89 -7.81 -2.77 6.29
CA ALA A 89 -7.00 -3.38 7.34
C ALA A 89 -7.20 -2.61 8.63
#